data_AF-A0A1F6HY61-F1
#
_entry.id   AF-A0A1F6HY61-F1
#
_cell.length_a   1.000
_cell.length_b   1.000
_cell.length_c   1.000
_cell.angle_alpha   90.00
_cell.angle_beta   90.00
_cell.angle_gamma   90.00
#
_symmetry.space_group_name_H-M   'P 1'
#
loop_
_entity.id
_entity.type
_entity.pdbx_description
1 polymer ?
#
loop_
_entity_poly.entity_id
_entity_poly.type
_entity_poly.pdbx_seq_one_letter_code
_entity_poly.pdbx_strand_id
1 'polypeptide(L)'
;MAIYKQSGNKLISIKEKKIDLEKTIQNLVEQNVDELFNLSFVSSEFPLNNLRIDTLAFDEELKSFVIIEYKKDKSISVIDQGYAYLALLLNNKADFVLEYNEKCKKNLRKDDIDWSQSKVLFIASSFTKYQQEAIGFQDLPIELWEAKKYDNDLVSFNQIRASEKSESIKTIAKNQDVERVSREIKQYSVEDHIKPTWSKAKVLFDEFSQRVLELDSRFEIHPVKYYIGFNIENKVVFNVKIRTSRIVVELYRVKPEDLKDPEKRTRYRNKSFEYYGKHVTQFDIDNEEDIDYAILLVKQVYKRFTE
;
A
#
# COMPACT_ATOMS: atom_id res chain seq x y z
N MET A 1 -17.18 -15.43 -8.52
CA MET A 1 -18.33 -14.67 -9.04
C MET A 1 -18.41 -14.90 -10.54
N ALA A 2 -19.60 -15.03 -11.11
CA ALA A 2 -19.74 -15.12 -12.57
C ALA A 2 -19.60 -13.71 -13.19
N ILE A 3 -18.80 -13.58 -14.25
CA ILE A 3 -18.60 -12.33 -14.99
C ILE A 3 -19.39 -12.39 -16.28
N TYR A 4 -20.01 -11.27 -16.67
CA TYR A 4 -20.80 -11.16 -17.89
C TYR A 4 -20.41 -9.91 -18.68
N LYS A 5 -20.37 -10.03 -20.01
CA LYS A 5 -20.35 -8.88 -20.92
C LYS A 5 -21.79 -8.48 -21.21
N GLN A 6 -22.14 -7.22 -20.96
CA GLN A 6 -23.43 -6.68 -21.35
C GLN A 6 -23.41 -6.24 -22.82
N SER A 7 -24.42 -6.67 -23.59
CA SER A 7 -24.65 -6.24 -24.97
C SER A 7 -26.12 -5.85 -25.12
N GLY A 8 -26.42 -4.55 -24.99
CA GLY A 8 -27.79 -4.06 -24.81
C GLY A 8 -28.37 -4.56 -23.48
N ASN A 9 -29.54 -5.21 -23.52
CA ASN A 9 -30.18 -5.82 -22.34
C ASN A 9 -29.87 -7.32 -22.18
N LYS A 10 -28.91 -7.86 -22.95
CA LYS A 10 -28.49 -9.26 -22.85
C LYS A 10 -27.15 -9.37 -22.12
N LEU A 11 -27.03 -10.40 -21.29
CA LEU A 11 -25.80 -10.77 -20.60
C LEU A 11 -25.17 -11.99 -21.26
N ILE A 12 -23.90 -11.87 -21.62
CA ILE A 12 -23.10 -12.94 -22.21
C ILE A 12 -22.09 -13.38 -21.17
N SER A 13 -22.18 -14.64 -20.71
CA SER A 13 -21.25 -15.17 -19.69
C SER A 13 -19.83 -15.20 -20.22
N ILE A 14 -18.88 -14.72 -19.40
CA ILE A 14 -17.45 -14.78 -19.65
C ILE A 14 -16.88 -15.94 -18.82
N LYS A 15 -16.23 -16.90 -19.49
CA LYS A 15 -15.66 -18.06 -18.82
C LYS A 15 -14.30 -17.73 -18.20
N GLU A 16 -14.05 -18.26 -17.01
CA GLU A 16 -12.73 -18.27 -16.39
C GLU A 16 -11.83 -19.26 -17.13
N LYS A 17 -10.60 -18.84 -17.43
CA LYS A 17 -9.56 -19.68 -18.04
C LYS A 17 -8.65 -20.22 -16.94
N LYS A 18 -8.33 -21.51 -17.00
CA LYS A 18 -7.22 -22.05 -16.20
C LYS A 18 -5.92 -21.41 -16.67
N ILE A 19 -5.20 -20.81 -15.73
CA ILE A 19 -3.89 -20.21 -15.96
C ILE A 19 -2.84 -21.25 -15.58
N ASP A 20 -1.82 -21.42 -16.42
CA ASP A 20 -0.58 -22.06 -16.00
C ASP A 20 0.25 -21.02 -15.23
N LEU A 21 0.16 -21.13 -13.91
CA LEU A 21 -0.06 -20.01 -12.98
C LEU A 21 1.10 -19.06 -12.73
N GLU A 22 2.33 -19.54 -12.84
CA GLU A 22 3.46 -18.81 -12.28
C GLU A 22 4.04 -17.86 -13.32
N LYS A 23 4.69 -18.38 -14.36
CA LYS A 23 5.39 -17.55 -15.34
C LYS A 23 4.50 -16.60 -16.13
N THR A 24 3.26 -17.00 -16.46
CA THR A 24 2.34 -16.13 -17.23
C THR A 24 1.86 -14.94 -16.41
N ILE A 25 1.44 -15.17 -15.16
CA ILE A 25 0.98 -14.09 -14.28
C ILE A 25 2.15 -13.27 -13.77
N GLN A 26 3.29 -13.88 -13.47
CA GLN A 26 4.52 -13.18 -13.15
C GLN A 26 4.89 -12.18 -14.24
N ASN A 27 5.03 -12.63 -15.49
CA ASN A 27 5.34 -11.71 -16.60
C ASN A 27 4.31 -10.58 -16.74
N LEU A 28 3.02 -10.88 -16.56
CA LEU A 28 1.95 -9.87 -16.63
C LEU A 28 2.07 -8.87 -15.49
N VAL A 29 2.31 -9.33 -14.27
CA VAL A 29 2.47 -8.48 -13.09
C VAL A 29 3.72 -7.64 -13.21
N GLU A 30 4.87 -8.21 -13.56
CA GLU A 30 6.14 -7.49 -13.70
C GLU A 30 6.06 -6.35 -14.73
N GLN A 31 5.35 -6.58 -15.84
CA GLN A 31 5.12 -5.55 -16.87
C GLN A 31 4.14 -4.44 -16.44
N ASN A 32 3.31 -4.69 -15.42
CA ASN A 32 2.23 -3.79 -15.00
C ASN A 32 2.27 -3.49 -13.49
N VAL A 33 3.42 -3.68 -12.83
CA VAL A 33 3.52 -3.62 -11.37
C VAL A 33 3.22 -2.21 -10.84
N ASP A 34 3.52 -1.19 -11.63
CA ASP A 34 3.20 0.21 -11.35
C ASP A 34 1.68 0.44 -11.35
N GLU A 35 0.96 0.00 -12.39
CA GLU A 35 -0.50 0.17 -12.42
C GLU A 35 -1.20 -0.69 -11.36
N LEU A 36 -0.74 -1.93 -11.18
CA LEU A 36 -1.39 -2.87 -10.26
C LEU A 36 -1.17 -2.49 -8.81
N PHE A 37 0.04 -2.05 -8.43
CA PHE A 37 0.43 -1.92 -7.03
C PHE A 37 1.07 -0.57 -6.68
N ASN A 38 1.21 0.36 -7.63
CA ASN A 38 1.93 1.62 -7.45
C ASN A 38 3.38 1.41 -6.99
N LEU A 39 4.03 0.38 -7.54
CA LEU A 39 5.42 0.01 -7.25
C LEU A 39 6.30 0.13 -8.49
N SER A 40 7.60 0.31 -8.29
CA SER A 40 8.61 0.22 -9.34
C SER A 40 9.18 -1.19 -9.43
N PHE A 41 9.17 -1.79 -10.61
CA PHE A 41 9.85 -3.06 -10.86
C PHE A 41 11.37 -2.91 -10.65
N VAL A 42 12.00 -3.89 -9.99
CA VAL A 42 13.45 -3.93 -9.79
C VAL A 42 14.07 -5.09 -10.57
N SER A 43 13.67 -6.31 -10.25
CA SER A 43 14.19 -7.51 -10.91
C SER A 43 13.23 -8.68 -10.85
N SER A 44 13.41 -9.58 -11.83
CA SER A 44 12.76 -10.87 -11.90
C SER A 44 13.77 -11.93 -11.45
N GLU A 45 13.31 -12.94 -10.73
CA GLU A 45 14.09 -14.14 -10.39
C GLU A 45 15.39 -13.84 -9.63
N PHE A 46 15.35 -12.90 -8.66
CA PHE A 46 16.52 -12.45 -7.90
C PHE A 46 17.07 -13.57 -6.99
N PRO A 47 18.26 -14.12 -7.28
CA PRO A 47 18.82 -15.22 -6.52
C PRO A 47 19.60 -14.71 -5.31
N LEU A 48 19.37 -15.29 -4.13
CA LEU A 48 20.08 -14.93 -2.92
C LEU A 48 20.10 -16.09 -1.93
N ASN A 49 21.29 -16.49 -1.46
CA ASN A 49 21.50 -17.55 -0.45
C ASN A 49 20.71 -18.85 -0.74
N ASN A 50 20.78 -19.34 -1.98
CA ASN A 50 20.07 -20.52 -2.50
C ASN A 50 18.53 -20.40 -2.52
N LEU A 51 17.99 -19.25 -2.14
CA LEU A 51 16.61 -18.87 -2.39
C LEU A 51 16.55 -18.01 -3.65
N ARG A 52 15.34 -17.91 -4.21
CA ARG A 52 15.06 -17.07 -5.36
C ARG A 52 13.77 -16.33 -5.09
N ILE A 53 13.84 -15.01 -5.19
CA ILE A 53 12.67 -14.14 -5.13
C ILE A 53 12.11 -14.04 -6.55
N ASP A 54 10.83 -14.33 -6.73
CA ASP A 54 10.23 -14.35 -8.06
C ASP A 54 10.22 -12.96 -8.69
N THR A 55 9.77 -11.95 -7.94
CA THR A 55 9.82 -10.55 -8.36
C THR A 55 10.20 -9.65 -7.18
N LEU A 56 11.23 -8.83 -7.39
CA LEU A 56 11.59 -7.74 -6.49
C LEU A 56 11.05 -6.42 -7.04
N ALA A 57 10.35 -5.67 -6.20
CA ALA A 57 9.83 -4.35 -6.49
C ALA A 57 10.22 -3.36 -5.38
N PHE A 58 10.02 -2.06 -5.65
CA PHE A 58 10.33 -0.99 -4.72
C PHE A 58 9.16 0.01 -4.64
N ASP A 59 8.73 0.32 -3.43
CA ASP A 59 7.77 1.38 -3.15
C ASP A 59 8.53 2.71 -3.07
N GLU A 60 8.40 3.53 -4.12
CA GLU A 60 9.07 4.83 -4.18
C GLU A 60 8.48 5.86 -3.22
N GLU A 61 7.25 5.67 -2.75
CA GLU A 61 6.58 6.57 -1.80
C GLU A 61 7.00 6.27 -0.36
N LEU A 62 7.02 4.99 0.02
CA LEU A 62 7.43 4.53 1.34
C LEU A 62 8.94 4.29 1.45
N LYS A 63 9.66 4.32 0.33
CA LYS A 63 11.09 4.00 0.23
C LYS A 63 11.40 2.63 0.80
N SER A 64 10.61 1.61 0.46
CA SER A 64 10.74 0.26 0.98
C SER A 64 10.71 -0.79 -0.13
N PHE A 65 11.28 -1.96 0.16
CA PHE A 65 11.25 -3.08 -0.76
C PHE A 65 9.96 -3.87 -0.63
N VAL A 66 9.47 -4.37 -1.76
CA VAL A 66 8.32 -5.27 -1.84
C VAL A 66 8.73 -6.53 -2.57
N ILE A 67 8.56 -7.67 -1.90
CA ILE A 67 8.82 -8.99 -2.47
C ILE A 67 7.48 -9.54 -2.97
N ILE A 68 7.40 -9.97 -4.24
CA ILE A 68 6.19 -10.53 -4.83
C ILE A 68 6.46 -11.98 -5.22
N GLU A 69 5.61 -12.88 -4.75
CA GLU A 69 5.79 -14.33 -4.82
C GLU A 69 4.55 -15.00 -5.39
N TYR A 70 4.73 -15.90 -6.37
CA TYR A 70 3.61 -16.52 -7.08
C TYR A 70 3.38 -17.94 -6.60
N LYS A 71 2.12 -18.30 -6.32
CA LYS A 71 1.79 -19.63 -5.76
C LYS A 71 0.92 -20.44 -6.72
N LYS A 72 1.35 -21.68 -6.98
CA LYS A 72 0.53 -22.72 -7.61
C LYS A 72 -0.23 -23.57 -6.58
N ASP A 73 0.47 -23.95 -5.50
CA ASP A 73 -0.03 -24.90 -4.51
C ASP A 73 -0.57 -24.24 -3.23
N LYS A 74 -1.58 -24.90 -2.66
CA LYS A 74 -2.37 -24.44 -1.51
C LYS A 74 -1.81 -24.87 -0.14
N SER A 75 -0.69 -25.58 -0.12
CA SER A 75 -0.25 -26.39 1.03
C SER A 75 0.75 -25.71 1.98
N ILE A 76 1.33 -24.57 1.62
CA ILE A 76 2.37 -23.90 2.42
C ILE A 76 1.76 -22.75 3.23
N SER A 77 2.21 -22.63 4.49
CA SER A 77 1.93 -21.49 5.37
C SER A 77 2.48 -20.20 4.76
N VAL A 78 1.57 -19.34 4.28
CA VAL A 78 1.91 -18.02 3.71
C VAL A 78 2.62 -17.13 4.73
N ILE A 79 2.32 -17.31 6.02
CA ILE A 79 2.96 -16.57 7.12
C ILE A 79 4.44 -16.95 7.20
N ASP A 80 4.75 -18.24 7.37
CA ASP A 80 6.12 -18.69 7.59
C ASP A 80 7.02 -18.33 6.41
N GLN A 81 6.51 -18.49 5.19
CA GLN A 81 7.24 -18.11 3.99
C GLN A 81 7.42 -16.59 3.87
N GLY A 82 6.39 -15.80 4.17
CA GLY A 82 6.50 -14.35 4.15
C GLY A 82 7.56 -13.85 5.13
N TYR A 83 7.57 -14.39 6.35
CA TYR A 83 8.61 -14.08 7.33
C TYR A 83 10.00 -14.54 6.92
N ALA A 84 10.13 -15.69 6.23
CA ALA A 84 11.42 -16.14 5.70
C ALA A 84 11.98 -15.14 4.68
N TYR A 85 11.15 -14.61 3.76
CA TYR A 85 11.58 -13.59 2.80
C TYR A 85 11.94 -12.26 3.46
N LEU A 86 11.18 -11.83 4.47
CA LEU A 86 11.49 -10.62 5.21
C LEU A 86 12.77 -10.77 6.04
N ALA A 87 12.99 -11.93 6.65
CA ALA A 87 14.24 -12.25 7.34
C ALA A 87 15.43 -12.26 6.37
N LEU A 88 15.26 -12.84 5.18
CA LEU A 88 16.25 -12.82 4.11
C LEU A 88 16.60 -11.38 3.71
N LEU A 89 15.60 -10.53 3.51
CA LEU A 89 15.77 -9.11 3.18
C LEU A 89 16.52 -8.34 4.27
N LEU A 90 16.11 -8.48 5.53
CA LEU A 90 16.75 -7.77 6.65
C LEU A 90 18.19 -8.27 6.92
N ASN A 91 18.48 -9.54 6.65
CA ASN A 91 19.83 -10.10 6.78
C ASN A 91 20.78 -9.66 5.67
N ASN A 92 20.25 -9.34 4.49
CA ASN A 92 21.04 -9.12 3.28
C ASN A 92 20.75 -7.74 2.67
N LYS A 93 20.52 -6.73 3.52
CA LYS A 93 20.20 -5.35 3.10
C LYS A 93 21.16 -4.79 2.05
N ALA A 94 22.44 -5.18 2.09
CA ALA A 94 23.45 -4.76 1.12
C ALA A 94 23.13 -5.26 -0.29
N ASP A 95 22.78 -6.53 -0.42
CA ASP A 95 22.53 -7.20 -1.69
C ASP A 95 21.27 -6.64 -2.36
N PHE A 96 20.20 -6.37 -1.59
CA PHE A 96 18.99 -5.72 -2.10
C PHE A 96 19.25 -4.31 -2.61
N VAL A 97 20.05 -3.52 -1.88
CA VAL A 97 20.44 -2.17 -2.31
C VAL A 97 21.29 -2.21 -3.57
N LEU A 98 22.22 -3.17 -3.65
CA LEU A 98 23.07 -3.36 -4.82
C LEU A 98 22.23 -3.72 -6.05
N GLU A 99 21.34 -4.72 -5.92
CA GLU A 99 20.44 -5.14 -6.98
C GLU A 99 19.57 -3.97 -7.48
N TYR A 100 18.97 -3.20 -6.56
CA TYR A 100 18.21 -2.00 -6.92
C TYR A 100 19.05 -0.99 -7.70
N ASN A 101 20.26 -0.68 -7.22
CA ASN A 101 21.12 0.31 -7.85
C ASN A 101 21.58 -0.14 -9.25
N GLU A 102 21.93 -1.41 -9.42
CA GLU A 102 22.36 -1.97 -10.70
C GLU A 102 21.23 -2.02 -11.73
N LYS A 103 20.04 -2.49 -11.34
CA LYS A 103 18.90 -2.65 -12.25
C LYS A 103 18.22 -1.32 -12.57
N CYS A 104 18.03 -0.47 -11.57
CA CYS A 104 17.35 0.81 -11.72
C CYS A 104 18.30 1.96 -12.11
N LYS A 105 19.62 1.73 -12.17
CA LYS A 105 20.66 2.74 -12.43
C LYS A 105 20.55 3.94 -11.49
N LYS A 106 20.31 3.68 -10.21
CA LYS A 106 20.20 4.69 -9.14
C LYS A 106 21.33 4.53 -8.13
N ASN A 107 21.37 5.44 -7.15
CA ASN A 107 22.34 5.43 -6.05
C ASN A 107 21.63 5.61 -4.71
N LEU A 108 20.87 4.59 -4.35
CA LEU A 108 20.17 4.49 -3.08
C LEU A 108 21.14 3.97 -2.01
N ARG A 109 21.14 4.60 -0.83
CA ARG A 109 21.90 4.11 0.34
C ARG A 109 20.99 3.35 1.28
N LYS A 110 21.58 2.51 2.13
CA LYS A 110 20.85 1.74 3.16
C LYS A 110 20.00 2.61 4.09
N ASP A 111 20.49 3.81 4.42
CA ASP A 111 19.81 4.75 5.33
C ASP A 111 18.69 5.55 4.64
N ASP A 112 18.64 5.51 3.30
CA ASP A 112 17.57 6.14 2.53
C ASP A 112 16.34 5.21 2.41
N ILE A 113 16.45 3.96 2.86
CA ILE A 113 15.40 2.93 2.80
C ILE A 113 14.70 2.81 4.15
N ASP A 114 13.37 2.84 4.12
CA ASP A 114 12.54 2.55 5.27
C ASP A 114 12.23 1.05 5.35
N TRP A 115 13.19 0.31 5.92
CA TRP A 115 13.07 -1.14 6.09
C TRP A 115 11.80 -1.55 6.84
N SER A 116 11.27 -0.69 7.72
CA SER A 116 10.09 -1.02 8.51
C SER A 116 8.80 -1.06 7.70
N GLN A 117 8.82 -0.53 6.47
CA GLN A 117 7.70 -0.53 5.54
C GLN A 117 7.83 -1.61 4.46
N SER A 118 8.80 -2.53 4.57
CA SER A 118 8.95 -3.63 3.61
C SER A 118 7.87 -4.68 3.84
N LYS A 119 7.36 -5.27 2.76
CA LYS A 119 6.26 -6.25 2.79
C LYS A 119 6.40 -7.34 1.74
N VAL A 120 5.62 -8.41 1.90
CA VAL A 120 5.52 -9.52 0.93
C VAL A 120 4.12 -9.58 0.34
N LEU A 121 4.02 -9.68 -0.98
CA LEU A 121 2.77 -9.93 -1.70
C LEU A 121 2.80 -11.35 -2.23
N PHE A 122 1.80 -12.15 -1.87
CA PHE A 122 1.56 -13.44 -2.51
C PHE A 122 0.48 -13.32 -3.56
N ILE A 123 0.75 -13.81 -4.77
CA ILE A 123 -0.20 -13.82 -5.88
C ILE A 123 -0.53 -15.27 -6.25
N ALA A 124 -1.81 -15.63 -6.27
CA ALA A 124 -2.27 -16.98 -6.61
C ALA A 124 -3.62 -16.96 -7.33
N SER A 125 -4.06 -18.09 -7.90
CA SER A 125 -5.44 -18.20 -8.43
C SER A 125 -6.49 -18.22 -7.33
N SER A 126 -6.13 -18.79 -6.17
CA SER A 126 -6.99 -18.89 -5.00
C SER A 126 -6.17 -19.21 -3.76
N PHE A 127 -6.64 -18.73 -2.62
CA PHE A 127 -6.11 -19.13 -1.30
C PHE A 127 -7.11 -20.03 -0.57
N THR A 128 -6.61 -20.87 0.34
CA THR A 128 -7.48 -21.61 1.26
C THR A 128 -8.08 -20.67 2.29
N LYS A 129 -9.25 -21.02 2.85
CA LYS A 129 -9.88 -20.24 3.93
C LYS A 129 -8.91 -20.01 5.10
N TYR A 130 -8.12 -21.02 5.46
CA TYR A 130 -7.09 -20.89 6.49
C TYR A 130 -6.04 -19.82 6.15
N GLN A 131 -5.53 -19.78 4.91
CA GLN A 131 -4.58 -18.75 4.48
C GLN A 131 -5.21 -17.35 4.47
N GLN A 132 -6.48 -17.25 4.09
CA GLN A 132 -7.22 -15.98 4.11
C GLN A 132 -7.45 -15.48 5.55
N GLU A 133 -7.73 -16.36 6.50
CA GLU A 133 -7.86 -16.01 7.92
C GLU A 133 -6.50 -15.71 8.57
N ALA A 134 -5.44 -16.39 8.11
CA ALA A 134 -4.08 -16.22 8.60
C ALA A 134 -3.53 -14.79 8.39
N ILE A 135 -4.05 -14.03 7.43
CA ILE A 135 -3.68 -12.61 7.26
C ILE A 135 -4.47 -11.64 8.15
N GLY A 136 -5.30 -12.15 9.05
CA GLY A 136 -6.07 -11.33 10.00
C GLY A 136 -5.25 -10.71 11.13
N PHE A 137 -3.99 -11.14 11.33
CA PHE A 137 -3.14 -10.58 12.38
C PHE A 137 -2.85 -9.08 12.11
N GLN A 138 -3.00 -8.26 13.14
CA GLN A 138 -2.89 -6.80 13.05
C GLN A 138 -1.53 -6.25 12.61
N ASP A 139 -0.46 -7.04 12.77
CA ASP A 139 0.93 -6.63 12.54
C ASP A 139 1.59 -7.42 11.40
N LEU A 140 0.80 -7.98 10.48
CA LEU A 140 1.33 -8.85 9.42
C LEU A 140 1.70 -8.05 8.15
N PRO A 141 2.99 -7.95 7.80
CA PRO A 141 3.46 -7.27 6.58
C PRO A 141 3.32 -8.16 5.33
N ILE A 142 2.19 -8.87 5.21
CA ILE A 142 1.91 -9.81 4.13
C ILE A 142 0.55 -9.48 3.51
N GLU A 143 0.51 -9.41 2.19
CA GLU A 143 -0.72 -9.26 1.43
C GLU A 143 -0.97 -10.50 0.56
N LEU A 144 -2.24 -10.85 0.39
CA LEU A 144 -2.65 -11.92 -0.53
C LEU A 144 -3.49 -11.32 -1.64
N TRP A 145 -3.17 -11.69 -2.89
CA TRP A 145 -3.84 -11.22 -4.09
C TRP A 145 -4.27 -12.40 -4.95
N GLU A 146 -5.57 -12.50 -5.24
CA GLU A 146 -6.09 -13.48 -6.18
C GLU A 146 -6.07 -12.92 -7.61
N ALA A 147 -5.37 -13.60 -8.52
CA ALA A 147 -5.31 -13.29 -9.94
C ALA A 147 -6.10 -14.32 -10.75
N LYS A 148 -7.09 -13.87 -11.51
CA LYS A 148 -7.91 -14.74 -12.39
C LYS A 148 -7.97 -14.18 -13.80
N LYS A 149 -7.89 -15.06 -14.79
CA LYS A 149 -7.96 -14.73 -16.21
C LYS A 149 -9.27 -15.26 -16.78
N TYR A 150 -9.89 -14.49 -17.64
CA TYR A 150 -11.14 -14.84 -18.28
C TYR A 150 -11.00 -14.78 -19.81
N ASP A 151 -12.04 -15.19 -20.53
CA ASP A 151 -12.17 -14.92 -21.96
C ASP A 151 -12.12 -13.40 -22.26
N ASN A 152 -11.83 -13.05 -23.53
CA ASN A 152 -11.70 -11.67 -24.01
C ASN A 152 -10.56 -10.87 -23.36
N ASP A 153 -9.45 -11.52 -23.04
CA ASP A 153 -8.24 -10.90 -22.46
C ASP A 153 -8.49 -10.12 -21.17
N LEU A 154 -9.53 -10.49 -20.42
CA LEU A 154 -9.84 -9.91 -19.13
C LEU A 154 -9.05 -10.61 -18.03
N VAL A 155 -8.51 -9.82 -17.11
CA VAL A 155 -7.82 -10.29 -15.91
C VAL A 155 -8.35 -9.52 -14.70
N SER A 156 -8.60 -10.21 -13.60
CA SER A 156 -8.96 -9.59 -12.32
C SER A 156 -7.85 -9.85 -11.30
N PHE A 157 -7.46 -8.80 -10.58
CA PHE A 157 -6.67 -8.88 -9.37
C PHE A 157 -7.55 -8.46 -8.19
N ASN A 158 -7.65 -9.31 -7.18
CA ASN A 158 -8.46 -9.05 -6.00
C ASN A 158 -7.64 -9.24 -4.74
N GLN A 159 -7.48 -8.19 -3.96
CA GLN A 159 -6.83 -8.31 -2.66
C GLN A 159 -7.74 -9.06 -1.70
N ILE A 160 -7.20 -10.07 -1.04
CA ILE A 160 -7.89 -10.73 0.06
C ILE A 160 -7.69 -9.86 1.30
N ARG A 161 -8.80 -9.48 1.91
CA ARG A 161 -8.85 -8.84 3.22
C ARG A 161 -9.35 -9.85 4.23
N ALA A 162 -8.76 -9.86 5.42
CA ALA A 162 -9.31 -10.63 6.52
C ALA A 162 -10.68 -10.07 6.92
N SER A 163 -11.62 -10.96 7.26
CA SER A 163 -12.96 -10.56 7.71
C SER A 163 -12.95 -9.86 9.06
N GLU A 164 -11.98 -10.19 9.91
CA GLU A 164 -11.79 -9.61 11.24
C GLU A 164 -10.29 -9.44 11.53
N LYS A 165 -9.93 -8.36 12.22
CA LYS A 165 -8.57 -8.17 12.74
C LYS A 165 -8.43 -8.99 14.03
N SER A 166 -7.52 -9.96 14.03
CA SER A 166 -7.19 -10.78 15.20
C SER A 166 -6.09 -10.13 16.04
N GLU A 167 -5.62 -10.80 17.10
CA GLU A 167 -4.52 -10.31 17.94
C GLU A 167 -3.21 -10.10 17.15
N SER A 168 -2.16 -9.61 17.81
CA SER A 168 -0.83 -9.51 17.18
C SER A 168 -0.27 -10.91 16.89
N ILE A 169 0.39 -11.08 15.74
CA ILE A 169 1.13 -12.32 15.41
C ILE A 169 2.16 -12.70 16.49
N LYS A 170 2.63 -11.73 17.27
CA LYS A 170 3.56 -11.91 18.39
C LYS A 170 2.99 -12.79 19.51
N THR A 171 1.66 -12.91 19.64
CA THR A 171 1.06 -13.76 20.67
C THR A 171 1.16 -15.25 20.33
N ILE A 172 1.35 -15.59 19.06
CA ILE A 172 1.35 -16.98 18.56
C ILE A 172 2.74 -17.42 18.08
N ALA A 173 3.54 -16.51 17.54
CA ALA A 173 4.85 -16.83 17.02
C ALA A 173 5.89 -17.00 18.14
N LYS A 174 6.45 -18.21 18.27
CA LYS A 174 7.57 -18.54 19.19
C LYS A 174 8.92 -18.68 18.48
N ASN A 175 9.03 -18.21 17.24
CA ASN A 175 10.25 -18.32 16.44
C ASN A 175 11.08 -17.02 16.52
N GLN A 176 12.38 -17.14 16.78
CA GLN A 176 13.34 -16.04 16.85
C GLN A 176 13.36 -15.17 15.58
N ASP A 177 13.17 -15.78 14.40
CA ASP A 177 13.14 -15.02 13.14
C ASP A 177 11.90 -14.14 13.05
N VAL A 178 10.74 -14.65 13.46
CA VAL A 178 9.48 -13.88 13.48
C VAL A 178 9.58 -12.72 14.47
N GLU A 179 10.16 -12.95 15.65
CA GLU A 179 10.39 -11.88 16.63
C GLU A 179 11.33 -10.81 16.09
N ARG A 180 12.43 -11.21 15.44
CA ARG A 180 13.41 -10.28 14.87
C ARG A 180 12.81 -9.44 13.76
N VAL A 181 12.13 -10.07 12.80
CA VAL A 181 11.45 -9.38 11.71
C VAL A 181 10.39 -8.43 12.27
N SER A 182 9.58 -8.86 13.24
CA SER A 182 8.51 -8.05 13.84
C SER A 182 9.01 -6.89 14.73
N ARG A 183 10.32 -6.78 14.97
CA ARG A 183 10.95 -5.61 15.61
C ARG A 183 11.38 -4.56 14.59
N GLU A 184 11.80 -5.00 13.41
CA GLU A 184 12.26 -4.10 12.35
C GLU A 184 11.12 -3.67 11.43
N ILE A 185 10.18 -4.57 11.13
CA ILE A 185 9.01 -4.32 10.29
C ILE A 185 7.84 -3.97 11.18
N LYS A 186 7.16 -2.87 10.83
CA LYS A 186 6.07 -2.32 11.61
C LYS A 186 4.90 -1.95 10.72
N GLN A 187 3.74 -2.52 11.03
CA GLN A 187 2.45 -2.04 10.57
C GLN A 187 2.01 -0.90 11.49
N TYR A 188 1.62 0.23 10.89
CA TYR A 188 1.24 1.41 11.66
C TYR A 188 -0.28 1.47 11.78
N SER A 189 -0.75 1.94 12.93
CA SER A 189 -2.15 2.28 13.16
C SER A 189 -2.33 3.79 13.27
N VAL A 190 -3.58 4.27 13.28
CA VAL A 190 -3.87 5.69 13.52
C VAL A 190 -3.35 6.13 14.88
N GLU A 191 -3.45 5.26 15.89
CA GLU A 191 -3.02 5.51 17.27
C GLU A 191 -1.50 5.74 17.35
N ASP A 192 -0.68 5.13 16.48
CA ASP A 192 0.76 5.39 16.41
C ASP A 192 1.09 6.85 16.07
N HIS A 193 0.15 7.57 15.43
CA HIS A 193 0.31 8.98 15.07
C HIS A 193 -0.23 9.95 16.11
N ILE A 194 -0.92 9.47 17.14
CA ILE A 194 -1.64 10.29 18.11
C ILE A 194 -1.09 10.02 19.52
N LYS A 195 -0.41 11.03 20.10
CA LYS A 195 -0.01 10.93 21.50
C LYS A 195 -1.24 11.00 22.42
N PRO A 196 -1.24 10.33 23.58
CA PRO A 196 -2.36 10.37 24.52
C PRO A 196 -2.78 11.79 24.95
N THR A 197 -1.85 12.74 24.95
CA THR A 197 -2.10 14.14 25.30
C THR A 197 -2.65 15.00 24.17
N TRP A 198 -2.79 14.47 22.94
CA TRP A 198 -3.22 15.20 21.75
C TRP A 198 -4.72 15.08 21.51
N SER A 199 -5.53 15.21 22.57
CA SER A 199 -7.00 15.02 22.51
C SER A 199 -7.68 15.90 21.46
N LYS A 200 -7.29 17.18 21.37
CA LYS A 200 -7.81 18.12 20.36
C LYS A 200 -7.54 17.62 18.94
N ALA A 201 -6.31 17.21 18.64
CA ALA A 201 -5.95 16.76 17.30
C ALA A 201 -6.63 15.44 16.95
N LYS A 202 -6.88 14.57 17.94
CA LYS A 202 -7.67 13.35 17.77
C LYS A 202 -9.11 13.67 17.34
N VAL A 203 -9.78 14.61 18.03
CA VAL A 203 -11.15 15.02 17.67
C VAL A 203 -11.20 15.56 16.23
N LEU A 204 -10.27 16.45 15.87
CA LEU A 204 -10.20 16.99 14.50
C LEU A 204 -9.94 15.90 13.46
N PHE A 205 -9.07 14.94 13.77
CA PHE A 205 -8.79 13.81 12.88
C PHE A 205 -10.01 12.90 12.69
N ASP A 206 -10.66 12.53 13.79
CA ASP A 206 -11.83 11.64 13.79
C ASP A 206 -12.94 12.25 12.92
N GLU A 207 -13.28 13.53 13.14
CA GLU A 207 -14.31 14.23 12.37
C GLU A 207 -13.92 14.40 10.88
N PHE A 208 -12.71 14.89 10.61
CA PHE A 208 -12.25 15.08 9.23
C PHE A 208 -12.21 13.75 8.47
N SER A 209 -11.71 12.69 9.10
CA SER A 209 -11.60 11.36 8.47
C SER A 209 -12.97 10.78 8.15
N GLN A 210 -13.95 10.92 9.05
CA GLN A 210 -15.33 10.50 8.79
C GLN A 210 -15.90 11.21 7.56
N ARG A 211 -15.76 12.53 7.46
CA ARG A 211 -16.30 13.30 6.33
C ARG A 211 -15.63 12.94 5.01
N VAL A 212 -14.36 12.55 5.01
CA VAL A 212 -13.67 12.05 3.82
C VAL A 212 -14.23 10.68 3.40
N LEU A 213 -14.40 9.76 4.34
CA LEU A 213 -14.96 8.42 4.06
C LEU A 213 -16.40 8.49 3.55
N GLU A 214 -17.14 9.53 3.91
CA GLU A 214 -18.48 9.81 3.37
C GLU A 214 -18.46 10.37 1.93
N LEU A 215 -17.31 10.83 1.41
CA LEU A 215 -17.21 11.36 0.03
C LEU A 215 -17.29 10.26 -1.04
N ASP A 216 -16.63 9.12 -0.78
CA ASP A 216 -16.60 7.96 -1.66
C ASP A 216 -16.28 6.72 -0.81
N SER A 217 -17.10 5.68 -0.94
CA SER A 217 -16.92 4.39 -0.26
C SER A 217 -15.61 3.66 -0.59
N ARG A 218 -14.90 4.08 -1.65
CA ARG A 218 -13.60 3.52 -2.05
C ARG A 218 -12.43 4.07 -1.23
N PHE A 219 -12.63 5.11 -0.42
CA PHE A 219 -11.56 5.62 0.42
C PHE A 219 -11.17 4.61 1.51
N GLU A 220 -9.88 4.35 1.64
CA GLU A 220 -9.29 3.55 2.71
C GLU A 220 -8.25 4.38 3.48
N ILE A 221 -8.26 4.26 4.81
CA ILE A 221 -7.25 4.88 5.68
C ILE A 221 -6.06 3.92 5.79
N HIS A 222 -4.88 4.38 5.37
CA HIS A 222 -3.66 3.59 5.36
C HIS A 222 -2.53 4.30 6.13
N PRO A 223 -2.40 4.08 7.45
CA PRO A 223 -1.31 4.63 8.24
C PRO A 223 0.04 4.03 7.85
N VAL A 224 1.03 4.88 7.71
CA VAL A 224 2.44 4.52 7.43
C VAL A 224 3.33 5.32 8.34
N LYS A 225 4.62 4.98 8.47
CA LYS A 225 5.51 5.56 9.48
C LYS A 225 5.41 7.07 9.74
N TYR A 226 5.28 7.87 8.68
CA TYR A 226 5.34 9.34 8.78
C TYR A 226 4.00 10.06 8.62
N TYR A 227 2.95 9.39 8.16
CA TYR A 227 1.65 10.01 7.87
C TYR A 227 0.53 8.98 7.80
N ILE A 228 -0.70 9.47 7.82
CA ILE A 228 -1.90 8.66 7.56
C ILE A 228 -2.37 8.95 6.14
N GLY A 229 -2.26 7.96 5.26
CA GLY A 229 -2.69 8.07 3.86
C GLY A 229 -4.20 7.89 3.73
N PHE A 230 -4.82 8.64 2.83
CA PHE A 230 -6.18 8.40 2.37
C PHE A 230 -6.08 7.93 0.92
N ASN A 231 -6.34 6.64 0.74
CA ASN A 231 -6.09 5.93 -0.50
C ASN A 231 -7.40 5.63 -1.21
N ILE A 232 -7.35 5.57 -2.53
CA ILE A 232 -8.35 4.87 -3.34
C ILE A 232 -7.58 3.77 -4.05
N GLU A 233 -8.00 2.52 -3.82
CA GLU A 233 -7.25 1.34 -4.24
C GLU A 233 -5.79 1.44 -3.73
N ASN A 234 -4.80 1.31 -4.61
CA ASN A 234 -3.38 1.37 -4.24
C ASN A 234 -2.76 2.77 -4.38
N LYS A 235 -3.57 3.81 -4.62
CA LYS A 235 -3.08 5.18 -4.89
C LYS A 235 -3.40 6.11 -3.72
N VAL A 236 -2.37 6.75 -3.16
CA VAL A 236 -2.54 7.78 -2.12
C VAL A 236 -3.08 9.07 -2.76
N VAL A 237 -4.29 9.47 -2.37
CA VAL A 237 -4.97 10.68 -2.88
C VAL A 237 -4.42 11.92 -2.16
N PHE A 238 -4.34 11.85 -0.84
CA PHE A 238 -3.73 12.85 0.03
C PHE A 238 -3.32 12.18 1.33
N ASN A 239 -2.56 12.88 2.18
CA ASN A 239 -2.24 12.38 3.51
C ASN A 239 -2.54 13.39 4.63
N VAL A 240 -2.54 12.89 5.86
CA VAL A 240 -2.65 13.68 7.08
C VAL A 240 -1.46 13.42 8.00
N LYS A 241 -0.92 14.51 8.57
CA LYS A 241 0.05 14.47 9.67
C LYS A 241 -0.55 15.10 10.90
N ILE A 242 -0.64 14.32 11.96
CA ILE A 242 -1.17 14.78 13.25
C ILE A 242 -0.08 15.53 14.02
N ARG A 243 -0.46 16.64 14.64
CA ARG A 243 0.38 17.47 15.53
C ARG A 243 -0.32 17.64 16.87
N THR A 244 0.35 18.30 17.82
CA THR A 244 -0.14 18.44 19.21
C THR A 244 -1.57 18.95 19.34
N SER A 245 -1.97 19.92 18.51
CA SER A 245 -3.27 20.63 18.64
C SER A 245 -3.96 20.89 17.31
N ARG A 246 -3.49 20.26 16.22
CA ARG A 246 -3.95 20.44 14.84
C ARG A 246 -3.61 19.23 13.99
N ILE A 247 -4.22 19.13 12.81
CA ILE A 247 -3.80 18.20 11.77
C ILE A 247 -3.39 18.95 10.51
N VAL A 248 -2.39 18.42 9.79
CA VAL A 248 -1.89 18.98 8.54
C VAL A 248 -2.30 18.05 7.41
N VAL A 249 -3.10 18.55 6.48
CA VAL A 249 -3.48 17.84 5.25
C VAL A 249 -2.46 18.14 4.18
N GLU A 250 -1.83 17.12 3.60
CA GLU A 250 -0.95 17.23 2.45
C GLU A 250 -1.67 16.74 1.19
N LEU A 251 -2.09 17.69 0.37
CA LEU A 251 -2.74 17.51 -0.91
C LEU A 251 -1.70 17.18 -1.99
N TYR A 252 -1.85 16.06 -2.67
CA TYR A 252 -0.87 15.57 -3.64
C TYR A 252 -1.16 15.99 -5.08
N ARG A 253 -0.09 16.08 -5.87
CA ARG A 253 -0.10 16.40 -7.31
C ARG A 253 -0.74 17.76 -7.63
N VAL A 254 -0.67 18.69 -6.68
CA VAL A 254 -1.19 20.06 -6.81
C VAL A 254 -0.27 21.09 -6.17
N LYS A 255 -0.20 22.27 -6.78
CA LYS A 255 0.32 23.51 -6.20
C LYS A 255 -0.84 24.39 -5.70
N PRO A 256 -0.59 25.44 -4.89
CA PRO A 256 -1.65 26.34 -4.46
C PRO A 256 -2.45 26.95 -5.62
N GLU A 257 -1.80 27.30 -6.74
CA GLU A 257 -2.45 27.84 -7.94
C GLU A 257 -3.38 26.85 -8.65
N ASP A 258 -3.24 25.54 -8.38
CA ASP A 258 -4.09 24.49 -8.95
C ASP A 258 -5.43 24.34 -8.19
N LEU A 259 -5.58 25.03 -7.05
CA LEU A 259 -6.71 24.93 -6.14
C LEU A 259 -7.52 26.22 -6.13
N LYS A 260 -8.84 26.07 -6.11
CA LYS A 260 -9.78 27.15 -5.78
C LYS A 260 -9.73 27.37 -4.27
N ASP A 261 -8.79 28.21 -3.85
CA ASP A 261 -8.49 28.59 -2.46
C ASP A 261 -8.73 30.11 -2.29
N PRO A 262 -10.00 30.57 -2.18
CA PRO A 262 -10.32 31.99 -2.09
C PRO A 262 -9.71 32.68 -0.86
N GLU A 263 -9.55 31.95 0.25
CA GLU A 263 -8.95 32.46 1.48
C GLU A 263 -7.42 32.45 1.44
N LYS A 264 -6.80 31.86 0.40
CA LYS A 264 -5.34 31.74 0.22
C LYS A 264 -4.64 31.12 1.43
N ARG A 265 -5.24 30.07 1.98
CA ARG A 265 -4.78 29.40 3.21
C ARG A 265 -3.86 28.22 2.93
N THR A 266 -3.79 27.77 1.68
CA THR A 266 -2.89 26.70 1.29
C THR A 266 -1.46 27.20 1.12
N ARG A 267 -0.50 26.31 1.39
CA ARG A 267 0.93 26.61 1.24
C ARG A 267 1.63 25.50 0.47
N TYR A 268 2.48 25.89 -0.48
CA TYR A 268 3.28 24.91 -1.21
C TYR A 268 4.35 24.30 -0.29
N ARG A 269 4.51 22.98 -0.35
CA ARG A 269 5.60 22.30 0.36
C ARG A 269 6.87 22.44 -0.47
N ASN A 270 7.77 23.32 -0.02
CA ASN A 270 9.03 23.57 -0.71
C ASN A 270 9.81 22.28 -0.97
N LYS A 271 10.36 22.18 -2.20
CA LYS A 271 11.11 21.02 -2.71
C LYS A 271 10.34 19.70 -2.72
N SER A 272 9.00 19.71 -2.65
CA SER A 272 8.24 18.46 -2.67
C SER A 272 8.46 17.67 -3.97
N PHE A 273 8.58 18.36 -5.11
CA PHE A 273 8.83 17.69 -6.39
C PHE A 273 10.21 17.02 -6.44
N GLU A 274 11.24 17.68 -5.90
CA GLU A 274 12.60 17.15 -5.82
C GLU A 274 12.67 15.91 -4.92
N TYR A 275 12.04 15.95 -3.74
CA TYR A 275 12.13 14.87 -2.76
C TYR A 275 11.12 13.73 -2.96
N TYR A 276 9.92 14.04 -3.47
CA TYR A 276 8.81 13.10 -3.54
C TYR A 276 8.34 12.83 -4.98
N GLY A 277 8.94 13.48 -5.98
CA GLY A 277 8.50 13.37 -7.38
C GLY A 277 7.11 13.96 -7.64
N LYS A 278 6.54 14.71 -6.69
CA LYS A 278 5.18 15.25 -6.77
C LYS A 278 5.05 16.62 -6.11
N HIS A 279 4.22 17.48 -6.69
CA HIS A 279 3.80 18.72 -6.05
C HIS A 279 2.93 18.41 -4.84
N VAL A 280 3.22 19.05 -3.71
CA VAL A 280 2.48 18.86 -2.46
C VAL A 280 2.08 20.23 -1.93
N THR A 281 0.79 20.39 -1.69
CA THR A 281 0.22 21.60 -1.08
C THR A 281 -0.33 21.23 0.29
N GLN A 282 -0.10 22.08 1.28
CA GLN A 282 -0.50 21.82 2.67
C GLN A 282 -1.62 22.76 3.11
N PHE A 283 -2.49 22.25 3.97
CA PHE A 283 -3.52 23.00 4.67
C PHE A 283 -3.55 22.55 6.14
N ASP A 284 -3.69 23.49 7.09
CA ASP A 284 -3.82 23.18 8.51
C ASP A 284 -5.29 23.24 8.92
N ILE A 285 -5.71 22.24 9.71
CA ILE A 285 -6.98 22.21 10.40
C ILE A 285 -6.66 22.42 11.89
N ASP A 286 -6.94 23.62 12.39
CA ASP A 286 -6.72 24.05 13.77
C ASP A 286 -8.02 23.99 14.59
N ASN A 287 -9.19 24.03 13.95
CA ASN A 287 -10.52 23.96 14.57
C ASN A 287 -11.55 23.32 13.61
N GLU A 288 -12.80 23.18 14.06
CA GLU A 288 -13.89 22.55 13.29
C GLU A 288 -14.28 23.34 12.02
N GLU A 289 -14.24 24.68 12.05
CA GLU A 289 -14.56 25.53 10.89
C GLU A 289 -13.59 25.28 9.72
N ASP A 290 -12.35 24.90 10.04
CA ASP A 290 -11.33 24.58 9.03
C ASP A 290 -11.63 23.26 8.30
N ILE A 291 -12.45 22.37 8.87
CA ILE A 291 -12.77 21.06 8.29
C ILE A 291 -13.59 21.24 7.01
N ASP A 292 -14.59 22.11 7.00
CA ASP A 292 -15.38 22.40 5.79
C ASP A 292 -14.50 22.89 4.65
N TYR A 293 -13.54 23.77 4.97
CA TYR A 293 -12.59 24.29 4.00
C TYR A 293 -11.63 23.21 3.50
N ALA A 294 -11.11 22.36 4.40
CA ALA A 294 -10.27 21.24 4.03
C ALA A 294 -11.01 20.26 3.10
N ILE A 295 -12.28 19.95 3.37
CA ILE A 295 -13.10 19.07 2.53
C ILE A 295 -13.32 19.69 1.14
N LEU A 296 -13.51 21.00 1.04
CA LEU A 296 -13.57 21.70 -0.25
C LEU A 296 -12.30 21.48 -1.08
N LEU A 297 -11.13 21.59 -0.45
CA LEU A 297 -9.84 21.38 -1.11
C LEU A 297 -9.61 19.91 -1.47
N VAL A 298 -9.91 18.98 -0.55
CA VAL A 298 -9.80 17.53 -0.77
C VAL A 298 -10.66 17.09 -1.95
N LYS A 299 -11.90 17.59 -2.07
CA LYS A 299 -12.78 17.30 -3.22
C LYS A 299 -12.15 17.68 -4.56
N GLN A 300 -11.38 18.76 -4.61
CA GLN A 300 -10.70 19.19 -5.85
C GLN A 300 -9.56 18.25 -6.23
N VAL A 301 -8.81 17.74 -5.24
CA VAL A 301 -7.77 16.75 -5.47
C VAL A 301 -8.38 15.41 -5.86
N TYR A 302 -9.37 14.94 -5.09
CA TYR A 302 -10.09 13.69 -5.33
C TYR A 302 -10.60 13.58 -6.77
N LYS A 303 -11.22 14.65 -7.31
CA LYS A 303 -11.72 14.65 -8.70
C LYS A 303 -10.64 14.33 -9.72
N ARG A 304 -9.39 14.77 -9.51
CA ARG A 304 -8.26 14.50 -10.41
C ARG A 304 -7.80 13.05 -10.42
N PHE A 305 -8.28 12.22 -9.48
CA PHE A 305 -8.00 10.78 -9.44
C PHE A 305 -9.15 9.94 -10.03
N THR A 306 -10.33 10.53 -10.17
CA THR A 306 -11.54 9.83 -10.62
C THR A 306 -12.02 10.25 -12.00
N GLU A 307 -11.58 11.40 -12.49
CA GLU A 307 -11.88 12.00 -13.79
C GLU A 307 -10.61 12.09 -14.64
#